data_AF-A0A2N9M9H4-F1
#
_entry.id   AF-A0A2N9M9H4-F1
#
_cell.length_a   1.000
_cell.length_b   1.000
_cell.length_c   1.000
_cell.angle_alpha   90.00
_cell.angle_beta   90.00
_cell.angle_gamma   90.00
#
_symmetry.space_group_name_H-M   'P 1'
#
loop_
_entity.id
_entity.type
_entity.pdbx_description
1 polymer ?
#
loop_
_entity_poly.entity_id
_entity_poly.type
_entity_poly.pdbx_seq_one_letter_code
_entity_poly.pdbx_strand_id
1 'polypeptide(L)'
;MTSDCSPGLTLTTQAIGRQLAAMPYDLYRLRLIHNQTRRPLPGQRLWTPAELLHPAHIRFLRIRNREGFDVYIHPDNFDQNAGYVLLDLDSPVPGVLHRMRDHGHHPCLVLQTSPGRLQAWVHVCASSLEPFLATVIARQLARLYGGDPASADWCHLGRLAGFTNQKPARRNLRGYAPWVKIVYARAGLAPQASALVESARKSPPLQFDERSSRPSQDLAPRSALMTAAEAHTVYHDCVRRWRIAQRFPRPDWSIVDLWVVRHLLSLGWPTARVEDIIRCGSPQFPRQHGDPDDYLRRTFARAAFPFPPSGCTV
;
A
#
# COMPACT_ATOMS: atom_id res chain seq x y z
N MET A 1 13.31 36.46 2.46
CA MET A 1 13.29 34.99 2.59
C MET A 1 12.63 34.43 1.34
N THR A 2 13.41 34.21 0.28
CA THR A 2 12.90 33.74 -1.01
C THR A 2 12.72 32.24 -0.98
N SER A 3 11.48 31.80 -1.20
CA SER A 3 11.05 30.42 -1.31
C SER A 3 11.74 29.74 -2.48
N ASP A 4 12.88 29.09 -2.22
CA ASP A 4 13.66 28.34 -3.20
C ASP A 4 12.95 27.01 -3.54
N CYS A 5 11.87 27.11 -4.33
CA CYS A 5 11.20 25.95 -4.91
C CYS A 5 11.92 25.59 -6.22
N SER A 6 13.00 24.80 -6.12
CA SER A 6 13.74 24.34 -7.31
C SER A 6 12.78 23.63 -8.28
N PRO A 7 12.80 23.92 -9.60
CA PRO A 7 11.88 23.28 -10.57
C PRO A 7 11.89 21.75 -10.52
N GLY A 8 13.07 21.15 -10.28
CA GLY A 8 13.20 19.70 -10.13
C GLY A 8 12.49 19.13 -8.88
N LEU A 9 12.36 19.91 -7.80
CA LEU A 9 11.62 19.47 -6.61
C LEU A 9 10.14 19.43 -6.92
N THR A 10 9.63 20.48 -7.56
CA THR A 10 8.23 20.57 -8.00
C THR A 10 7.83 19.40 -8.89
N LEU A 11 8.68 19.04 -9.87
CA LEU A 11 8.43 17.89 -10.75
C LEU A 11 8.41 16.55 -10.00
N THR A 12 9.36 16.33 -9.08
CA THR A 12 9.35 15.12 -8.24
C THR A 12 8.11 15.08 -7.34
N THR A 13 7.76 16.20 -6.69
CA THR A 13 6.55 16.30 -5.86
C THR A 13 5.29 15.99 -6.66
N GLN A 14 5.14 16.57 -7.86
CA GLN A 14 4.00 16.32 -8.73
C GLN A 14 3.91 14.85 -9.17
N ALA A 15 5.05 14.24 -9.52
CA ALA A 15 5.10 12.83 -9.90
C ALA A 15 4.70 11.91 -8.75
N ILE A 16 5.21 12.15 -7.53
CA ILE A 16 4.82 11.40 -6.33
C ILE A 16 3.32 11.60 -6.08
N GLY A 17 2.83 12.84 -6.04
CA GLY A 17 1.43 13.15 -5.79
C GLY A 17 0.48 12.46 -6.77
N ARG A 18 0.80 12.44 -8.08
CA ARG A 18 0.03 11.72 -9.09
C ARG A 18 0.03 10.20 -8.89
N GLN A 19 1.15 9.63 -8.46
CA GLN A 19 1.24 8.20 -8.15
C GLN A 19 0.40 7.83 -6.91
N LEU A 20 0.48 8.63 -5.84
CA LEU A 20 -0.32 8.40 -4.63
C LEU A 20 -1.82 8.60 -4.90
N ALA A 21 -2.19 9.59 -5.72
CA ALA A 21 -3.57 9.82 -6.11
C ALA A 21 -4.16 8.67 -6.95
N ALA A 22 -3.33 7.91 -7.67
CA ALA A 22 -3.76 6.74 -8.43
C ALA A 22 -3.85 5.45 -7.60
N MET A 23 -3.15 5.41 -6.47
CA MET A 23 -3.12 4.26 -5.56
C MET A 23 -3.38 4.69 -4.11
N PRO A 24 -4.49 5.40 -3.83
CA PRO A 24 -4.70 6.01 -2.54
C PRO A 24 -4.68 4.98 -1.40
N TYR A 25 -3.91 5.27 -0.36
CA TYR A 25 -3.78 4.47 0.85
C TYR A 25 -3.26 5.34 2.02
N ASP A 26 -3.51 4.91 3.26
CA ASP A 26 -3.13 5.68 4.46
C ASP A 26 -1.61 5.63 4.72
N LEU A 27 -0.96 4.54 4.34
CA LEU A 27 0.47 4.30 4.58
C LEU A 27 1.15 3.73 3.35
N TYR A 28 2.41 4.11 3.17
CA TYR A 28 3.28 3.55 2.14
C TYR A 28 4.61 3.14 2.73
N ARG A 29 5.02 1.91 2.42
CA ARG A 29 6.34 1.41 2.72
C ARG A 29 7.30 1.86 1.63
N LEU A 30 8.30 2.63 2.01
CA LEU A 30 9.41 3.00 1.15
C LEU A 30 10.64 2.15 1.46
N ARG A 31 11.33 1.73 0.39
CA ARG A 31 12.64 1.07 0.50
C ARG A 31 13.61 1.72 -0.48
N LEU A 32 14.80 2.03 0.02
CA LEU A 32 15.89 2.54 -0.79
C LEU A 32 16.93 1.44 -0.92
N ILE A 33 17.28 1.03 -2.14
CA ILE A 33 18.23 -0.06 -2.38
C ILE A 33 19.38 0.49 -3.21
N HIS A 34 20.60 0.38 -2.70
CA HIS A 34 21.78 0.88 -3.41
C HIS A 34 22.07 0.02 -4.65
N ASN A 35 22.37 0.67 -5.77
CA ASN A 35 22.51 0.01 -7.06
C ASN A 35 23.67 -1.01 -7.14
N GLN A 36 24.81 -0.71 -6.51
CA GLN A 36 26.01 -1.56 -6.50
C GLN A 36 25.96 -2.62 -5.39
N THR A 37 25.87 -2.20 -4.13
CA THR A 37 25.90 -3.13 -2.99
C THR A 37 24.63 -3.97 -2.84
N ARG A 38 23.54 -3.59 -3.51
CA ARG A 38 22.21 -4.21 -3.41
C ARG A 38 21.64 -4.21 -1.99
N ARG A 39 22.27 -3.48 -1.06
CA ARG A 39 21.83 -3.38 0.33
C ARG A 39 20.74 -2.32 0.48
N PRO A 40 19.71 -2.58 1.31
CA PRO A 40 18.76 -1.55 1.67
C PRO A 40 19.43 -0.50 2.56
N LEU A 41 19.05 0.76 2.38
CA LEU A 41 19.40 1.80 3.35
C LEU A 41 18.72 1.46 4.68
N PRO A 42 19.45 1.44 5.81
CA PRO A 42 18.88 1.17 7.12
C PRO A 42 17.70 2.10 7.44
N GLY A 43 16.81 1.59 8.31
CA GLY A 43 15.57 2.24 8.70
C GLY A 43 14.40 1.87 7.76
N GLN A 44 13.36 1.27 8.34
CA GLN A 44 12.08 1.10 7.66
C GLN A 44 11.42 2.48 7.54
N ARG A 45 11.00 2.84 6.33
CA ARG A 45 10.29 4.10 6.08
C ARG A 45 8.84 3.73 5.79
N LEU A 46 7.99 3.96 6.78
CA LEU A 46 6.56 3.79 6.67
C LEU A 46 5.94 5.17 6.84
N TRP A 47 5.45 5.75 5.76
CA TRP A 47 5.04 7.15 5.72
C TRP A 47 3.61 7.28 5.22
N THR A 48 2.89 8.22 5.82
CA THR A 48 1.63 8.73 5.31
C THR A 48 1.83 9.50 3.99
N PRO A 49 0.78 9.73 3.18
CA PRO A 49 0.87 10.60 2.01
C PRO A 49 1.44 11.99 2.35
N ALA A 50 1.04 12.58 3.48
CA ALA A 50 1.48 13.91 3.90
C ALA A 50 2.98 13.92 4.23
N GLU A 51 3.46 12.92 4.98
CA GLU A 51 4.89 12.77 5.26
C GLU A 51 5.68 12.53 3.98
N LEU A 52 5.21 11.66 3.09
CA LEU A 52 5.91 11.38 1.83
C LEU A 52 5.98 12.61 0.92
N LEU A 53 4.95 13.46 0.92
CA LEU A 53 4.91 14.72 0.17
C LEU A 53 5.62 15.88 0.87
N HIS A 54 6.08 15.69 2.12
CA HIS A 54 6.77 16.73 2.85
C HIS A 54 8.10 17.11 2.14
N PRO A 55 8.37 18.41 1.88
CA PRO A 55 9.53 18.83 1.08
C PRO A 55 10.88 18.31 1.62
N ALA A 56 11.04 18.19 2.93
CA ALA A 56 12.26 17.66 3.53
C ALA A 56 12.49 16.18 3.19
N HIS A 57 11.44 15.36 3.20
CA HIS A 57 11.53 13.94 2.86
C HIS A 57 11.78 13.74 1.37
N ILE A 58 11.15 14.53 0.50
CA ILE A 58 11.44 14.48 -0.93
C ILE A 58 12.90 14.88 -1.20
N ARG A 59 13.41 15.95 -0.58
CA ARG A 59 14.83 16.33 -0.70
C ARG A 59 15.76 15.20 -0.25
N PHE A 60 15.47 14.57 0.90
CA PHE A 60 16.20 13.40 1.37
C PHE A 60 16.21 12.27 0.33
N LEU A 61 15.05 11.89 -0.22
CA LEU A 61 14.96 10.84 -1.24
C LEU A 61 15.74 11.19 -2.49
N ARG A 62 15.72 12.46 -2.92
CA ARG A 62 16.45 12.93 -4.10
C ARG A 62 17.96 12.86 -3.91
N ILE A 63 18.45 13.25 -2.72
CA ILE A 63 19.87 13.12 -2.37
C ILE A 63 20.28 11.65 -2.42
N ARG A 64 19.53 10.76 -1.75
CA ARG A 64 19.82 9.31 -1.79
C ARG A 64 19.74 8.73 -3.20
N ASN A 65 18.78 9.18 -4.02
CA ASN A 65 18.70 8.73 -5.41
C ASN A 65 19.92 9.14 -6.23
N ARG A 66 20.43 10.36 -6.02
CA ARG A 66 21.69 10.82 -6.63
C ARG A 66 22.90 10.02 -6.16
N GLU A 67 22.90 9.55 -4.91
CA GLU A 67 23.93 8.67 -4.33
C GLU A 67 23.83 7.22 -4.82
N GLY A 68 22.94 6.89 -5.76
CA GLY A 68 22.84 5.55 -6.34
C GLY A 68 21.76 4.66 -5.72
N PHE A 69 20.90 5.18 -4.84
CA PHE A 69 19.75 4.43 -4.33
C PHE A 69 18.57 4.47 -5.28
N ASP A 70 18.08 3.29 -5.64
CA ASP A 70 16.76 3.12 -6.23
C ASP A 70 15.67 3.33 -5.17
N VAL A 71 14.63 4.10 -5.49
CA VAL A 71 13.51 4.38 -4.57
C VAL A 71 12.31 3.52 -4.94
N TYR A 72 11.84 2.72 -3.99
CA TYR A 72 10.70 1.82 -4.15
C TYR A 72 9.58 2.14 -3.17
N ILE A 73 8.36 1.79 -3.55
CA ILE A 73 7.12 2.06 -2.82
C ILE A 73 6.16 0.86 -2.90
N HIS A 74 5.37 0.64 -1.85
CA HIS A 74 4.21 -0.23 -1.83
C HIS A 74 3.17 0.31 -0.83
N PRO A 75 1.86 0.36 -1.15
CA PRO A 75 0.82 0.69 -0.18
C PRO A 75 0.82 -0.32 0.98
N ASP A 76 1.03 0.12 2.22
CA ASP A 76 1.30 -0.78 3.34
C ASP A 76 0.06 -0.98 4.20
N ASN A 77 -0.35 -2.24 4.37
CA ASN A 77 -1.37 -2.63 5.35
C ASN A 77 -0.83 -3.65 6.34
N PHE A 78 0.38 -3.39 6.85
CA PHE A 78 1.06 -4.22 7.84
C PHE A 78 1.30 -5.68 7.40
N ASP A 79 0.47 -6.59 7.89
CA ASP A 79 0.49 -8.04 7.68
C ASP A 79 -0.49 -8.50 6.58
N GLN A 80 -1.18 -7.56 5.95
CA GLN A 80 -2.11 -7.80 4.85
C GLN A 80 -1.69 -7.01 3.60
N ASN A 81 -2.18 -7.42 2.43
CA ASN A 81 -2.06 -6.61 1.22
C ASN A 81 -3.14 -5.50 1.24
N ALA A 82 -2.78 -4.33 0.73
CA ALA A 82 -3.63 -3.13 0.68
C ALA A 82 -4.66 -3.13 -0.46
N GLY A 83 -4.87 -4.26 -1.14
CA GLY A 83 -5.74 -4.40 -2.32
C GLY A 83 -5.06 -4.07 -3.65
N TYR A 84 -3.75 -3.82 -3.66
CA TYR A 84 -2.98 -3.47 -4.86
C TYR A 84 -1.99 -4.57 -5.21
N VAL A 85 -2.00 -4.97 -6.49
CA VAL A 85 -1.10 -5.99 -7.03
C VAL A 85 -0.23 -5.36 -8.11
N LEU A 86 1.08 -5.57 -7.99
CA LEU A 86 2.07 -5.13 -8.96
C LEU A 86 2.29 -6.20 -10.04
N LEU A 87 2.43 -5.72 -11.28
CA LEU A 87 2.87 -6.49 -12.43
C LEU A 87 4.13 -5.81 -13.00
N ASP A 88 5.29 -6.48 -12.92
CA ASP A 88 6.55 -6.00 -13.49
C ASP A 88 6.72 -6.53 -14.92
N LEU A 89 6.57 -5.66 -15.90
CA LEU A 89 6.59 -5.98 -17.33
C LEU A 89 7.94 -5.56 -17.91
N ASP A 90 8.89 -6.49 -17.86
CA ASP A 90 10.28 -6.25 -18.24
C ASP A 90 10.49 -6.21 -19.76
N SER A 91 9.65 -6.93 -20.52
CA SER A 91 9.58 -6.98 -21.98
C SER A 91 8.12 -7.04 -22.42
N PRO A 92 7.33 -5.96 -22.24
CA PRO A 92 5.91 -5.97 -22.54
C PRO A 92 5.69 -6.18 -24.04
N VAL A 93 4.90 -7.18 -24.40
CA VAL A 93 4.47 -7.35 -25.79
C VAL A 93 3.56 -6.18 -26.19
N PRO A 94 3.58 -5.76 -27.47
CA PRO A 94 2.66 -4.72 -27.96
C PRO A 94 1.21 -5.01 -27.59
N GLY A 95 0.48 -3.96 -27.20
CA GLY A 95 -0.93 -4.06 -26.81
C GLY A 95 -1.20 -4.74 -25.46
N VAL A 96 -0.19 -5.13 -24.66
CA VAL A 96 -0.44 -5.77 -23.35
C VAL A 96 -1.37 -4.97 -22.44
N LEU A 97 -1.21 -3.65 -22.39
CA LEU A 97 -2.09 -2.78 -21.59
C LEU A 97 -3.53 -2.71 -22.14
N HIS A 98 -3.71 -2.88 -23.44
CA HIS A 98 -5.04 -2.97 -24.05
C HIS A 98 -5.70 -4.28 -23.67
N ARG A 99 -5.00 -5.41 -23.81
CA ARG A 99 -5.51 -6.72 -23.38
C ARG A 99 -5.84 -6.76 -21.89
N MET A 100 -5.01 -6.15 -21.03
CA MET A 100 -5.33 -5.98 -19.62
C MET A 100 -6.68 -5.27 -19.41
N ARG A 101 -6.95 -4.24 -20.21
CA ARG A 101 -8.23 -3.51 -20.16
C ARG A 101 -9.39 -4.33 -20.71
N ASP A 102 -9.20 -5.02 -21.83
CA ASP A 102 -10.25 -5.84 -22.45
C ASP A 102 -10.69 -6.99 -21.53
N HIS A 103 -9.76 -7.54 -20.75
CA HIS A 103 -10.07 -8.53 -19.70
C HIS A 103 -10.62 -7.91 -18.40
N GLY A 104 -10.80 -6.59 -18.32
CA GLY A 104 -11.26 -5.89 -17.12
C GLY A 104 -10.23 -5.83 -15.99
N HIS A 105 -8.95 -6.09 -16.25
CA HIS A 105 -7.83 -5.96 -15.30
C HIS A 105 -7.16 -4.58 -15.42
N HIS A 106 -7.97 -3.52 -15.39
CA HIS A 106 -7.53 -2.16 -15.65
C HIS A 106 -6.41 -1.75 -14.68
N PRO A 107 -5.22 -1.36 -15.15
CA PRO A 107 -4.23 -0.76 -14.28
C PRO A 107 -4.74 0.58 -13.74
N CYS A 108 -4.55 0.83 -12.46
CA CYS A 108 -4.76 2.16 -11.85
C CYS A 108 -3.53 3.06 -12.05
N LEU A 109 -2.34 2.46 -12.12
CA LEU A 109 -1.07 3.15 -12.38
C LEU A 109 -0.22 2.33 -13.36
N VAL A 110 0.37 3.00 -14.35
CA VAL A 110 1.42 2.43 -15.20
C VAL A 110 2.63 3.35 -15.16
N LEU A 111 3.77 2.77 -14.82
CA LEU A 111 5.07 3.44 -14.77
C LEU A 111 5.97 2.90 -15.88
N GLN A 112 6.70 3.78 -16.55
CA GLN A 112 7.87 3.39 -17.31
C GLN A 112 9.09 3.48 -16.39
N THR A 113 9.66 2.33 -16.02
CA THR A 113 10.80 2.25 -15.09
C THR A 113 12.14 2.50 -15.79
N SER A 114 12.18 2.25 -17.09
CA SER A 114 13.25 2.57 -18.06
C SER A 114 12.69 2.38 -19.47
N PRO A 115 13.36 2.85 -20.55
CA PRO A 115 12.86 2.66 -21.90
C PRO A 115 12.50 1.20 -22.20
N GLY A 116 11.28 0.97 -22.69
CA GLY A 116 10.74 -0.37 -22.98
C GLY A 116 10.32 -1.21 -21.78
N ARG A 117 10.42 -0.73 -20.53
CA ARG A 117 10.07 -1.51 -19.32
C ARG A 117 8.99 -0.82 -18.51
N LEU A 118 7.96 -1.57 -18.14
CA LEU A 118 6.78 -1.05 -17.48
C LEU A 118 6.54 -1.73 -16.14
N GLN A 119 5.94 -1.00 -15.21
CA GLN A 119 5.30 -1.57 -14.04
C GLN A 119 3.84 -1.13 -14.03
N ALA A 120 2.92 -2.07 -13.88
CA ALA A 120 1.49 -1.80 -13.81
C ALA A 120 0.96 -2.20 -12.43
N TRP A 121 0.20 -1.33 -11.79
CA TRP A 121 -0.51 -1.64 -10.56
C TRP A 121 -1.99 -1.82 -10.85
N VAL A 122 -2.54 -2.92 -10.37
CA VAL A 122 -3.98 -3.24 -10.47
C VAL A 122 -4.56 -3.20 -9.07
N HIS A 123 -5.61 -2.40 -8.89
CA HIS A 123 -6.38 -2.38 -7.65
C HIS A 123 -7.46 -3.46 -7.75
N VAL A 124 -7.33 -4.51 -6.93
CA VAL A 124 -8.12 -5.74 -7.00
C VAL A 124 -9.06 -5.93 -5.81
N CYS A 125 -8.92 -5.12 -4.77
CA CYS A 125 -9.83 -5.13 -3.63
C CYS A 125 -9.82 -3.75 -2.95
N ALA A 126 -10.99 -3.18 -2.65
CA ALA A 126 -11.07 -1.89 -1.94
C ALA A 126 -10.75 -2.02 -0.43
N SER A 127 -10.88 -3.23 0.11
CA SER A 127 -10.44 -3.60 1.46
C SER A 127 -9.09 -4.33 1.40
N SER A 128 -8.56 -4.66 2.56
CA SER A 128 -7.37 -5.50 2.64
C SER A 128 -7.61 -6.90 2.07
N LEU A 129 -6.53 -7.51 1.61
CA LEU A 129 -6.51 -8.84 1.02
C LEU A 129 -5.47 -9.70 1.72
N GLU A 130 -5.81 -10.96 2.00
CA GLU A 130 -4.88 -11.91 2.58
C GLU A 130 -3.63 -12.10 1.71
N PRO A 131 -2.43 -12.23 2.31
CA PRO A 131 -1.18 -12.45 1.57
C PRO A 131 -1.25 -13.61 0.57
N PHE A 132 -1.92 -14.69 0.93
CA PHE A 132 -2.12 -15.82 0.04
C PHE A 132 -2.91 -15.43 -1.21
N LEU A 133 -4.10 -14.85 -1.04
CA LEU A 133 -4.96 -14.43 -2.15
C LEU A 133 -4.27 -13.40 -3.05
N ALA A 134 -3.61 -12.40 -2.46
CA ALA A 134 -2.86 -11.39 -3.20
C ALA A 134 -1.72 -12.02 -4.03
N THR A 135 -1.01 -13.00 -3.48
CA THR A 135 0.06 -13.73 -4.19
C THR A 135 -0.50 -14.56 -5.35
N VAL A 136 -1.63 -15.24 -5.16
CA VAL A 136 -2.29 -16.00 -6.23
C VAL A 136 -2.71 -15.08 -7.38
N ILE A 137 -3.33 -13.94 -7.07
CA ILE A 137 -3.72 -12.94 -8.06
C ILE A 137 -2.48 -12.39 -8.79
N ALA A 138 -1.41 -12.03 -8.07
CA ALA A 138 -0.17 -11.55 -8.66
C ALA A 138 0.41 -12.57 -9.67
N ARG A 139 0.46 -13.85 -9.29
CA ARG A 139 0.95 -14.93 -10.16
C ARG A 139 0.02 -15.20 -11.34
N GLN A 140 -1.29 -15.08 -11.16
CA GLN A 140 -2.26 -15.19 -12.25
C GLN A 140 -2.05 -14.07 -13.27
N LEU A 141 -1.97 -12.81 -12.82
CA LEU A 141 -1.74 -11.66 -13.69
C LEU A 141 -0.37 -11.72 -14.40
N ALA A 142 0.68 -12.12 -13.68
CA ALA A 142 2.01 -12.32 -14.25
C ALA A 142 2.00 -13.35 -15.38
N ARG A 143 1.36 -14.51 -15.17
CA ARG A 143 1.20 -15.54 -16.20
C ARG A 143 0.40 -15.05 -17.42
N LEU A 144 -0.71 -14.36 -17.20
CA LEU A 144 -1.59 -13.88 -18.27
C LEU A 144 -0.95 -12.81 -19.15
N TYR A 145 -0.12 -11.94 -18.57
CA TYR A 145 0.38 -10.74 -19.25
C TYR A 145 1.90 -10.73 -19.47
N GLY A 146 2.60 -11.81 -19.11
CA GLY A 146 4.06 -11.90 -19.26
C GLY A 146 4.81 -11.01 -18.27
N GLY A 147 4.32 -10.91 -17.04
CA GLY A 147 5.03 -10.25 -15.94
C GLY A 147 6.12 -11.14 -15.35
N ASP A 148 7.13 -10.52 -14.74
CA ASP A 148 8.20 -11.24 -14.05
C ASP A 148 7.64 -12.06 -12.87
N PRO A 149 7.76 -13.41 -12.89
CA PRO A 149 7.32 -14.25 -11.80
C PRO A 149 8.03 -13.97 -10.47
N ALA A 150 9.27 -13.46 -10.49
CA ALA A 150 10.01 -13.09 -9.29
C ALA A 150 9.43 -11.84 -8.60
N SER A 151 8.60 -11.08 -9.31
CA SER A 151 7.84 -9.95 -8.78
C SER A 151 6.40 -10.28 -8.40
N ALA A 152 5.97 -11.52 -8.60
CA ALA A 152 4.59 -11.96 -8.38
C ALA A 152 4.36 -12.45 -6.94
N ASP A 153 4.41 -11.52 -5.98
CA ASP A 153 4.10 -11.74 -4.57
C ASP A 153 3.18 -10.65 -3.99
N TRP A 154 2.62 -10.90 -2.81
CA TRP A 154 1.63 -10.01 -2.19
C TRP A 154 2.15 -8.66 -1.70
N CYS A 155 3.46 -8.45 -1.63
CA CYS A 155 4.06 -7.23 -1.08
C CYS A 155 5.20 -6.67 -1.95
N HIS A 156 5.21 -7.03 -3.24
CA HIS A 156 6.32 -6.69 -4.11
C HIS A 156 6.45 -5.18 -4.29
N LEU A 157 7.65 -4.66 -4.07
CA LEU A 157 7.93 -3.23 -4.12
C LEU A 157 8.00 -2.73 -5.58
N GLY A 158 7.17 -1.74 -5.93
CA GLY A 158 7.26 -1.06 -7.22
C GLY A 158 8.14 0.19 -7.16
N ARG A 159 8.40 0.82 -8.31
CA ARG A 159 9.16 2.06 -8.41
C ARG A 159 8.33 3.27 -7.96
N LEU A 160 8.99 4.23 -7.33
CA LEU A 160 8.42 5.56 -7.10
C LEU A 160 8.79 6.50 -8.26
N ALA A 161 7.79 7.11 -8.88
CA ALA A 161 7.97 8.08 -9.96
C ALA A 161 8.68 9.35 -9.48
N GLY A 162 9.28 10.09 -10.42
CA GLY A 162 9.99 11.34 -10.10
C GLY A 162 11.42 11.13 -9.58
N PHE A 163 11.93 9.91 -9.68
CA PHE A 163 13.33 9.52 -9.41
C PHE A 163 13.94 8.83 -10.62
N THR A 164 15.26 8.76 -10.66
CA THR A 164 15.99 8.02 -11.69
C THR A 164 16.19 6.56 -11.30
N ASN A 165 16.17 5.67 -12.28
CA ASN A 165 16.50 4.26 -12.09
C ASN A 165 18.03 4.11 -12.04
N GLN A 166 18.55 3.79 -10.87
CA GLN A 166 19.97 3.77 -10.56
C GLN A 166 20.67 2.46 -10.96
N LYS A 167 19.94 1.45 -11.46
CA LYS A 167 20.53 0.20 -11.98
C LYS A 167 21.51 0.50 -13.14
N PRO A 168 22.79 0.04 -13.08
CA PRO A 168 23.78 0.30 -14.13
C PRO A 168 23.35 -0.21 -15.51
N ALA A 169 22.72 -1.39 -15.58
CA ALA A 169 22.21 -1.97 -16.82
C ALA A 169 21.02 -1.19 -17.46
N ARG A 170 20.58 -0.08 -16.85
CA ARG A 170 19.49 0.76 -17.37
C ARG A 170 19.98 2.09 -17.91
N ARG A 171 21.29 2.39 -17.87
CA ARG A 171 21.83 3.63 -18.42
C ARG A 171 21.56 3.71 -19.92
N ASN A 172 21.31 4.92 -20.42
CA ASN A 172 21.23 5.15 -21.86
C ASN A 172 22.62 5.14 -22.51
N LEU A 173 22.68 5.29 -23.83
CA LEU A 173 23.94 5.30 -24.60
C LEU A 173 24.94 6.38 -24.16
N ARG A 174 24.47 7.44 -23.47
CA ARG A 174 25.30 8.51 -22.92
C ARG A 174 25.64 8.31 -21.44
N GLY A 175 25.32 7.16 -20.85
CA GLY A 175 25.61 6.84 -19.46
C GLY A 175 24.63 7.46 -18.44
N TYR A 176 23.57 8.14 -18.87
CA TYR A 176 22.61 8.76 -17.94
C TYR A 176 21.57 7.76 -17.44
N ALA A 177 21.20 7.90 -16.16
CA ALA A 177 20.13 7.14 -15.53
C ALA A 177 18.76 7.58 -16.08
N PRO A 178 17.90 6.67 -16.55
CA PRO A 178 16.59 7.03 -17.05
C PRO A 178 15.66 7.39 -15.88
N TRP A 179 14.73 8.30 -16.13
CA TRP A 179 13.70 8.67 -15.17
C TRP A 179 12.60 7.61 -15.12
N VAL A 180 12.13 7.30 -13.91
CA VAL A 180 10.88 6.57 -13.70
C VAL A 180 9.72 7.54 -13.93
N LYS A 181 8.90 7.27 -14.95
CA LYS A 181 7.86 8.17 -15.43
C LYS A 181 6.48 7.54 -15.29
N ILE A 182 5.47 8.35 -15.01
CA ILE A 182 4.07 7.93 -15.10
C ILE A 182 3.66 7.93 -16.57
N VAL A 183 3.18 6.79 -17.04
CA VAL A 183 2.56 6.62 -18.37
C VAL A 183 1.05 6.77 -18.25
N TYR A 184 0.46 6.22 -17.19
CA TYR A 184 -0.98 6.30 -16.90
C TYR A 184 -1.20 6.35 -15.39
N ALA A 185 -2.16 7.15 -14.93
CA ALA A 185 -2.51 7.28 -13.52
C ALA A 185 -3.98 7.69 -13.38
N ARG A 186 -4.81 6.79 -12.86
CA ARG A 186 -6.21 7.03 -12.51
C ARG A 186 -6.62 6.03 -11.44
N ALA A 187 -7.05 6.51 -10.27
CA ALA A 187 -7.61 5.64 -9.25
C ALA A 187 -8.86 4.93 -9.76
N GLY A 188 -9.05 3.71 -9.30
CA GLY A 188 -10.22 2.90 -9.65
C GLY A 188 -9.95 1.43 -9.38
N LEU A 189 -10.99 0.74 -8.89
CA LEU A 189 -10.99 -0.71 -8.81
C LEU A 189 -11.05 -1.29 -10.24
N ALA A 190 -10.30 -2.35 -10.50
CA ALA A 190 -10.37 -3.05 -11.78
C ALA A 190 -11.79 -3.63 -11.99
N PRO A 191 -12.41 -3.49 -13.17
CA PRO A 191 -13.76 -4.01 -13.42
C PRO A 191 -13.98 -5.48 -13.06
N GLN A 192 -12.98 -6.34 -13.27
CA GLN A 192 -13.02 -7.77 -12.95
C GLN A 192 -12.28 -8.12 -11.64
N ALA A 193 -12.17 -7.15 -10.72
CA ALA A 193 -11.52 -7.34 -9.42
C ALA A 193 -12.16 -8.47 -8.59
N SER A 194 -13.49 -8.51 -8.49
CA SER A 194 -14.22 -9.55 -7.74
C SER A 194 -13.94 -10.95 -8.32
N ALA A 195 -13.97 -11.09 -9.64
CA ALA A 195 -13.66 -12.35 -10.32
C ALA A 195 -12.22 -12.83 -10.05
N LEU A 196 -11.24 -11.92 -10.00
CA LEU A 196 -9.86 -12.24 -9.62
C LEU A 196 -9.79 -12.78 -8.18
N VAL A 197 -10.47 -12.12 -7.23
CA VAL A 197 -10.50 -12.55 -5.83
C VAL A 197 -11.20 -13.90 -5.67
N GLU A 198 -12.34 -14.10 -6.33
CA GLU A 198 -13.07 -15.38 -6.30
C GLU A 198 -12.26 -16.53 -6.93
N SER A 199 -11.58 -16.28 -8.05
CA SER A 199 -10.64 -17.22 -8.67
C SER A 199 -9.51 -17.60 -7.71
N ALA A 200 -8.96 -16.62 -7.01
CA ALA A 200 -7.90 -16.87 -6.03
C ALA A 200 -8.39 -17.70 -4.83
N ARG A 201 -9.62 -17.48 -4.34
CA ARG A 201 -10.23 -18.27 -3.26
C ARG A 201 -10.45 -19.74 -3.62
N LYS A 202 -10.67 -20.03 -4.90
CA LYS A 202 -10.83 -21.40 -5.43
C LYS A 202 -9.50 -22.12 -5.66
N SER A 203 -8.37 -21.40 -5.57
CA SER A 203 -7.06 -22.01 -5.75
C SER A 203 -6.64 -22.76 -4.48
N PRO A 204 -6.01 -23.95 -4.59
CA PRO A 204 -5.50 -24.65 -3.42
C PRO A 204 -4.45 -23.78 -2.71
N PRO A 205 -4.34 -23.88 -1.37
CA PRO A 205 -3.33 -23.15 -0.63
C PRO A 205 -1.95 -23.48 -1.19
N LEU A 206 -1.21 -22.44 -1.57
CA LEU A 206 0.21 -22.57 -1.89
C LEU A 206 0.89 -23.04 -0.62
N GLN A 207 1.85 -23.98 -0.71
CA GLN A 207 2.76 -24.27 0.41
C GLN A 207 3.51 -22.98 0.74
N PHE A 208 2.96 -22.19 1.66
CA PHE A 208 3.57 -20.99 2.19
C PHE A 208 4.61 -21.45 3.19
N ASP A 209 5.87 -21.11 2.96
CA ASP A 209 6.92 -21.31 3.94
C ASP A 209 6.53 -20.50 5.21
N GLU A 210 6.14 -21.20 6.27
CA GLU A 210 5.57 -20.69 7.52
C GLU A 210 6.57 -19.90 8.38
N ARG A 211 7.38 -19.00 7.81
CA ARG A 211 8.29 -18.15 8.60
C ARG A 211 7.66 -16.85 9.10
N SER A 212 6.38 -16.59 8.83
CA SER A 212 5.73 -15.36 9.34
C SER A 212 4.23 -15.44 9.65
N SER A 213 3.61 -16.61 9.55
CA SER A 213 2.17 -16.77 9.79
C SER A 213 1.98 -17.72 10.97
N ARG A 214 1.86 -17.18 12.18
CA ARG A 214 1.23 -17.98 13.26
C ARG A 214 -0.23 -18.22 12.84
N PRO A 215 -0.80 -19.40 13.12
CA PRO A 215 -2.20 -19.66 12.82
C PRO A 215 -3.06 -18.62 13.56
N SER A 216 -3.96 -17.98 12.83
CA SER A 216 -5.08 -17.25 13.40
C SER A 216 -5.86 -18.23 14.27
N GLN A 217 -5.69 -18.14 15.59
CA GLN A 217 -6.47 -18.93 16.53
C GLN A 217 -7.94 -18.52 16.41
N ASP A 218 -8.76 -19.50 16.08
CA ASP A 218 -10.20 -19.63 16.25
C ASP A 218 -11.07 -18.40 15.99
N LEU A 219 -11.74 -18.45 14.83
CA LEU A 219 -13.04 -17.81 14.63
C LEU A 219 -14.04 -18.40 15.63
N ALA A 220 -14.18 -17.78 16.79
CA ALA A 220 -15.24 -18.10 17.74
C ALA A 220 -16.62 -17.67 17.17
N PRO A 221 -17.65 -18.54 17.22
CA PRO A 221 -18.99 -18.17 16.79
C PRO A 221 -19.73 -17.27 17.79
N ARG A 222 -20.57 -16.41 17.20
CA ARG A 222 -21.74 -15.63 17.66
C ARG A 222 -22.21 -15.71 19.13
N SER A 223 -22.58 -14.53 19.67
CA SER A 223 -23.51 -14.29 20.80
C SER A 223 -23.00 -14.38 22.24
N ALA A 224 -21.88 -13.72 22.55
CA ALA A 224 -21.59 -13.28 23.92
C ALA A 224 -21.12 -11.80 23.91
N LEU A 225 -21.55 -11.04 24.92
CA LEU A 225 -21.01 -9.72 25.23
C LEU A 225 -19.51 -9.90 25.53
N MET A 226 -18.67 -9.18 24.81
CA MET A 226 -17.23 -9.23 25.00
C MET A 226 -16.89 -8.45 26.27
N THR A 227 -16.02 -9.01 27.13
CA THR A 227 -15.59 -8.30 28.33
C THR A 227 -14.64 -7.16 27.99
N ALA A 228 -14.55 -6.14 28.84
CA ALA A 228 -13.62 -5.02 28.65
C ALA A 228 -12.15 -5.48 28.59
N ALA A 229 -11.79 -6.54 29.33
CA ALA A 229 -10.44 -7.10 29.34
C ALA A 229 -10.09 -7.81 28.02
N GLU A 230 -11.05 -8.53 27.43
CA GLU A 230 -10.88 -9.14 26.10
C GLU A 230 -10.77 -8.07 25.02
N ALA A 231 -11.65 -7.05 25.06
CA ALA A 231 -11.63 -5.91 24.16
C ALA A 231 -10.27 -5.19 24.17
N HIS A 232 -9.74 -4.94 25.37
CA HIS A 232 -8.43 -4.34 25.58
C HIS A 232 -7.30 -5.21 25.00
N THR A 233 -7.34 -6.51 25.25
CA THR A 233 -6.35 -7.48 24.73
C THR A 233 -6.31 -7.47 23.21
N VAL A 234 -7.46 -7.53 22.54
CA VAL A 234 -7.53 -7.55 21.06
C VAL A 234 -6.92 -6.28 20.45
N TYR A 235 -7.23 -5.11 21.00
CA TYR A 235 -6.63 -3.84 20.55
C TYR A 235 -5.11 -3.85 20.71
N HIS A 236 -4.62 -4.20 21.92
CA HIS A 236 -3.19 -4.20 22.20
C HIS A 236 -2.42 -5.25 21.41
N ASP A 237 -3.04 -6.38 21.08
CA ASP A 237 -2.46 -7.38 20.19
C ASP A 237 -2.28 -6.86 18.76
N CYS A 238 -3.24 -6.10 18.23
CA CYS A 238 -3.08 -5.44 16.93
C CYS A 238 -1.90 -4.46 16.97
N VAL A 239 -1.87 -3.56 17.96
CA VAL A 239 -0.81 -2.56 18.15
C VAL A 239 0.57 -3.21 18.28
N ARG A 240 0.67 -4.29 19.05
CA ARG A 240 1.90 -5.06 19.27
C ARG A 240 2.33 -5.78 17.99
N ARG A 241 1.43 -6.46 17.31
CA ARG A 241 1.70 -7.20 16.06
C ARG A 241 2.23 -6.28 14.98
N TRP A 242 1.65 -5.10 14.85
CA TRP A 242 2.07 -4.07 13.90
C TRP A 242 3.29 -3.27 14.37
N ARG A 243 3.75 -3.50 15.61
CA ARG A 243 4.90 -2.84 16.23
C ARG A 243 4.76 -1.32 16.18
N ILE A 244 3.56 -0.78 16.42
CA ILE A 244 3.26 0.65 16.27
C ILE A 244 4.25 1.52 17.06
N ALA A 245 4.52 1.19 18.32
CA ALA A 245 5.47 1.94 19.16
C ALA A 245 6.92 1.93 18.63
N GLN A 246 7.32 0.90 17.89
CA GLN A 246 8.66 0.82 17.29
C GLN A 246 8.74 1.56 15.95
N ARG A 247 7.61 1.59 15.21
CA ARG A 247 7.52 2.21 13.88
C ARG A 247 7.22 3.70 13.93
N PHE A 248 6.45 4.12 14.93
CA PHE A 248 5.98 5.50 15.10
C PHE A 248 6.35 5.97 16.51
N PRO A 249 7.41 6.80 16.66
CA PRO A 249 7.83 7.32 17.97
C PRO A 249 6.74 8.15 18.67
N ARG A 250 5.87 8.80 17.89
CA ARG A 250 4.72 9.57 18.36
C ARG A 250 3.49 9.19 17.52
N PRO A 251 2.80 8.08 17.84
CA PRO A 251 1.68 7.62 17.05
C PRO A 251 0.48 8.56 17.21
N ASP A 252 -0.19 8.88 16.10
CA ASP A 252 -1.53 9.46 16.15
C ASP A 252 -2.52 8.34 16.44
N TRP A 253 -3.03 8.28 17.68
CA TRP A 253 -3.94 7.24 18.12
C TRP A 253 -5.28 7.24 17.36
N SER A 254 -5.70 8.38 16.79
CA SER A 254 -6.92 8.42 15.96
C SER A 254 -6.72 7.69 14.64
N ILE A 255 -5.50 7.78 14.08
CA ILE A 255 -5.11 7.03 12.88
C ILE A 255 -4.91 5.55 13.21
N VAL A 256 -4.34 5.23 14.36
CA VAL A 256 -4.18 3.83 14.81
C VAL A 256 -5.55 3.17 15.01
N ASP A 257 -6.51 3.86 15.63
CA ASP A 257 -7.88 3.38 15.77
C ASP A 257 -8.51 3.07 14.42
N LEU A 258 -8.37 3.97 13.45
CA LEU A 258 -8.86 3.74 12.10
C LEU A 258 -8.27 2.46 11.50
N TRP A 259 -6.97 2.21 11.66
CA TRP A 259 -6.33 0.98 11.18
C TRP A 259 -6.87 -0.26 11.88
N VAL A 260 -7.06 -0.22 13.20
CA VAL A 260 -7.65 -1.31 13.98
C VAL A 260 -9.08 -1.61 13.52
N VAL A 261 -9.92 -0.58 13.37
CA VAL A 261 -11.30 -0.72 12.87
C VAL A 261 -11.30 -1.37 11.49
N ARG A 262 -10.49 -0.86 10.55
CA ARG A 262 -10.41 -1.42 9.19
C ARG A 262 -9.98 -2.88 9.18
N HIS A 263 -8.97 -3.21 9.98
CA HIS A 263 -8.48 -4.59 10.10
C HIS A 263 -9.57 -5.53 10.61
N LEU A 264 -10.23 -5.20 11.73
CA LEU A 264 -11.22 -6.07 12.35
C LEU A 264 -12.47 -6.23 11.47
N LEU A 265 -12.93 -5.14 10.84
CA LEU A 265 -14.03 -5.22 9.86
C LEU A 265 -13.67 -6.08 8.66
N SER A 266 -12.42 -6.02 8.17
CA SER A 266 -11.97 -6.89 7.06
C SER A 266 -11.96 -8.38 7.41
N LEU A 267 -11.82 -8.70 8.70
CA LEU A 267 -11.93 -10.07 9.22
C LEU A 267 -13.39 -10.49 9.47
N GLY A 268 -14.36 -9.63 9.18
CA GLY A 268 -15.78 -9.90 9.36
C GLY A 268 -16.30 -9.72 10.79
N TRP A 269 -15.57 -8.99 11.64
CA TRP A 269 -16.04 -8.72 13.01
C TRP A 269 -17.26 -7.78 12.99
N PRO A 270 -18.29 -8.03 13.82
CA PRO A 270 -19.46 -7.16 13.91
C PRO A 270 -19.08 -5.76 14.42
N THR A 271 -19.66 -4.71 13.82
CA THR A 271 -19.44 -3.30 14.17
C THR A 271 -19.50 -3.04 15.68
N ALA A 272 -20.54 -3.52 16.36
CA ALA A 272 -20.72 -3.32 17.80
C ALA A 272 -19.54 -3.84 18.63
N ARG A 273 -18.98 -5.01 18.28
CA ARG A 273 -17.78 -5.54 18.97
C ARG A 273 -16.56 -4.68 18.70
N VAL A 274 -16.41 -4.19 17.47
CA VAL A 274 -15.27 -3.33 17.12
C VAL A 274 -15.36 -2.00 17.88
N GLU A 275 -16.56 -1.45 18.09
CA GLU A 275 -16.75 -0.25 18.93
C GLU A 275 -16.28 -0.50 20.37
N ASP A 276 -16.66 -1.62 20.98
CA ASP A 276 -16.21 -2.01 22.33
C ASP A 276 -14.68 -2.14 22.40
N ILE A 277 -14.05 -2.71 21.37
CA ILE A 277 -12.58 -2.81 21.27
C ILE A 277 -11.93 -1.42 21.28
N ILE A 278 -12.47 -0.47 20.53
CA ILE A 278 -11.92 0.90 20.51
C ILE A 278 -12.16 1.60 21.85
N ARG A 279 -13.36 1.49 22.43
CA ARG A 279 -13.68 2.13 23.73
C ARG A 279 -12.78 1.64 24.86
N CYS A 280 -12.50 0.34 24.92
CA CYS A 280 -11.74 -0.26 26.03
C CYS A 280 -10.22 -0.33 25.78
N GLY A 281 -9.80 -0.45 24.52
CA GLY A 281 -8.41 -0.66 24.16
C GLY A 281 -7.66 0.62 23.79
N SER A 282 -8.36 1.61 23.23
CA SER A 282 -7.70 2.75 22.65
C SER A 282 -7.12 3.69 23.73
N PRO A 283 -5.83 4.08 23.66
CA PRO A 283 -5.18 4.83 24.72
C PRO A 283 -5.86 6.16 25.02
N GLN A 284 -6.20 6.38 26.30
CA GLN A 284 -6.85 7.60 26.78
C GLN A 284 -8.22 7.88 26.15
N PHE A 285 -8.90 6.90 25.52
CA PHE A 285 -10.24 7.10 24.94
C PHE A 285 -11.21 7.72 25.99
N PRO A 286 -11.99 8.75 25.64
CA PRO A 286 -12.21 9.37 24.32
C PRO A 286 -11.25 10.51 23.95
N ARG A 287 -10.02 10.56 24.49
CA ARG A 287 -8.92 11.50 24.13
C ARG A 287 -9.38 12.93 23.90
N GLN A 288 -10.04 13.52 24.91
CA GLN A 288 -10.55 14.90 24.86
C GLN A 288 -11.62 15.16 23.76
N HIS A 289 -12.15 14.14 23.09
CA HIS A 289 -13.32 14.29 22.22
C HIS A 289 -14.56 14.56 23.07
N GLY A 290 -15.25 15.66 22.78
CA GLY A 290 -16.47 16.06 23.48
C GLY A 290 -17.65 15.09 23.29
N ASP A 291 -17.62 14.30 22.21
CA ASP A 291 -18.60 13.25 21.90
C ASP A 291 -17.89 11.97 21.44
N PRO A 292 -17.77 10.94 22.31
CA PRO A 292 -17.16 9.66 21.98
C PRO A 292 -17.88 8.89 20.86
N ASP A 293 -19.20 9.05 20.77
CA ASP A 293 -20.04 8.31 19.82
C ASP A 293 -19.93 8.91 18.42
N ASP A 294 -19.87 10.24 18.33
CA ASP A 294 -19.55 10.93 17.07
C ASP A 294 -18.15 10.56 16.55
N TYR A 295 -17.15 10.50 17.44
CA TYR A 295 -15.80 10.05 17.06
C TYR A 295 -15.80 8.64 16.45
N LEU A 296 -16.48 7.68 17.09
CA LEU A 296 -16.59 6.32 16.57
C LEU A 296 -17.33 6.32 15.23
N ARG A 297 -18.45 7.02 15.12
CA ARG A 297 -19.22 7.11 13.87
C ARG A 297 -18.34 7.59 12.70
N ARG A 298 -17.55 8.66 12.90
CA ARG A 298 -16.63 9.19 11.88
C ARG A 298 -15.50 8.21 11.54
N THR A 299 -14.96 7.53 12.55
CA THR A 299 -13.88 6.54 12.38
C THR A 299 -14.35 5.34 11.55
N PHE A 300 -15.55 4.81 11.85
CA PHE A 300 -16.15 3.70 11.11
C PHE A 300 -16.58 4.09 9.70
N ALA A 301 -17.16 5.29 9.52
CA ALA A 301 -17.49 5.80 8.19
C ALA A 301 -16.23 5.89 7.31
N ARG A 302 -15.12 6.41 7.85
CA ARG A 302 -13.83 6.47 7.15
C ARG A 302 -13.24 5.07 6.91
N ALA A 303 -13.43 4.12 7.83
CA ALA A 303 -12.97 2.75 7.65
C ALA A 303 -13.69 2.02 6.50
N ALA A 304 -15.01 2.25 6.38
CA ALA A 304 -15.83 1.68 5.32
C ALA A 304 -15.59 2.36 3.95
N PHE A 305 -15.36 3.68 3.95
CA PHE A 305 -15.15 4.49 2.75
C PHE A 305 -13.84 5.28 2.84
N PRO A 306 -12.70 4.63 2.57
CA PRO A 306 -11.39 5.23 2.82
C PRO A 306 -11.05 6.40 1.89
N PHE A 307 -11.62 6.40 0.68
CA PHE A 307 -11.43 7.43 -0.33
C PHE A 307 -12.76 7.66 -1.04
N PRO A 308 -13.62 8.57 -0.55
CA PRO A 308 -14.81 8.96 -1.31
C PRO A 308 -14.35 9.53 -2.67
N PRO A 309 -15.11 9.31 -3.75
CA PRO A 309 -14.82 9.96 -5.02
C PRO A 309 -14.70 11.47 -4.76
N SER A 310 -13.61 12.09 -5.22
CA SER A 310 -13.46 13.53 -5.17
C SER A 310 -14.73 14.14 -5.75
N GLY A 311 -15.53 14.78 -4.89
CA GLY A 311 -16.84 15.29 -5.29
C GLY A 311 -16.69 16.17 -6.52
N CYS A 312 -17.54 15.93 -7.52
CA CYS A 312 -17.91 16.97 -8.47
C CYS A 312 -18.42 18.15 -7.65
N THR A 313 -17.59 19.17 -7.50
CA THR A 313 -18.11 20.53 -7.32
C THR A 313 -18.78 20.89 -8.63
N VAL A 314 -20.11 20.96 -8.60
CA VAL A 314 -20.92 21.68 -9.59
C VAL A 314 -20.59 23.15 -9.52
#